data_AF-A0AAJ2A0R6-F1
#
_entry.id   AF-A0AAJ2A0R6-F1
#
_cell.length_a   1.000
_cell.length_b   1.000
_cell.length_c   1.000
_cell.angle_alpha   90.00
_cell.angle_beta   90.00
_cell.angle_gamma   90.00
#
_symmetry.space_group_name_H-M   'P 1'
#
loop_
_entity.id
_entity.type
_entity.pdbx_description
1 polymer ?
#
loop_
_entity_poly.entity_id
_entity_poly.type
_entity_poly.pdbx_seq_one_letter_code
_entity_poly.pdbx_strand_id
1 'polypeptide(L)' 'MNQLSADAAVYNIGHLDSAIEHLDQVLNLEGANSLFSKTYWRNRVVQALSTPGLAPSQHTRLQRLLDRIAQS' A
#
# COMPACT_ATOMS: atom_id res chain seq x y z
N MET A 1 -12.03 6.79 23.91
CA MET A 1 -12.51 7.43 22.67
C MET A 1 -11.54 8.55 22.33
N ASN A 2 -11.10 8.62 21.07
CA ASN A 2 -10.41 9.76 20.41
C ASN A 2 -8.89 9.66 20.25
N GLN A 3 -8.45 8.96 19.20
CA GLN A 3 -7.21 9.32 18.49
C GLN A 3 -7.35 9.02 16.99
N LEU A 4 -8.39 9.59 16.38
CA LEU A 4 -8.66 9.58 14.94
C LEU A 4 -7.93 10.71 14.18
N SER A 5 -6.84 11.27 14.73
CA SER A 5 -6.07 12.34 14.10
C SER A 5 -4.61 11.93 13.90
N ALA A 6 -4.38 10.97 13.01
CA ALA A 6 -3.07 10.77 12.38
C ALA A 6 -3.17 10.36 10.90
N ASP A 7 -4.37 10.44 10.30
CA ASP A 7 -4.64 9.99 8.92
C ASP A 7 -4.17 10.98 7.82
N ALA A 8 -3.55 12.10 8.19
CA ALA A 8 -3.18 13.15 7.21
C ALA A 8 -1.70 13.53 7.21
N ALA A 9 -0.86 12.95 8.09
CA ALA A 9 0.52 13.37 8.22
C ALA A 9 1.48 12.45 7.47
N VAL A 10 1.64 12.77 6.17
CA VAL A 10 2.92 12.72 5.44
C VAL A 10 3.54 11.33 5.29
N TYR A 11 3.72 10.90 4.04
CA TYR A 11 4.62 9.81 3.66
C TYR A 11 6.06 10.17 4.07
N ASN A 12 6.38 10.03 5.36
CA ASN A 12 7.73 10.10 5.87
C ASN A 12 8.44 8.82 5.42
N ILE A 13 9.65 8.92 4.92
CA ILE A 13 10.39 7.81 4.29
C ILE A 13 10.56 6.61 5.25
N GLY A 14 10.52 6.82 6.57
CA GLY A 14 10.49 5.76 7.58
C GLY A 14 9.16 5.01 7.71
N HIS A 15 8.10 5.47 7.05
CA HIS A 15 6.75 4.88 7.08
C HIS A 15 6.42 4.12 5.81
N LEU A 16 7.34 4.04 4.83
CA LEU A 16 7.10 3.35 3.57
C LEU A 16 6.98 1.83 3.78
N ASP A 17 7.82 1.24 4.65
CA ASP A 17 7.70 -0.18 5.03
C ASP A 17 6.35 -0.45 5.72
N SER A 18 5.95 0.37 6.69
CA SER A 18 4.65 0.25 7.36
C SER A 18 3.47 0.48 6.41
N ALA A 19 3.61 1.38 5.42
CA ALA A 19 2.59 1.58 4.39
C ALA A 19 2.50 0.37 3.45
N ILE A 20 3.63 -0.25 3.10
CA ILE A 20 3.68 -1.49 2.32
C ILE A 20 3.06 -2.65 3.12
N GLU A 21 3.38 -2.78 4.40
CA GLU A 21 2.79 -3.79 5.30
C GLU A 21 1.28 -3.59 5.44
N HIS A 22 0.82 -2.35 5.62
CA HIS A 22 -0.60 -2.04 5.67
C HIS A 22 -1.32 -2.40 4.37
N LEU A 23 -0.73 -2.07 3.22
CA LEU A 23 -1.26 -2.46 1.91
C LEU A 23 -1.31 -3.98 1.75
N ASP A 24 -0.26 -4.70 2.18
CA ASP A 24 -0.24 -6.16 2.12
C ASP A 24 -1.31 -6.78 3.02
N GLN A 25 -1.47 -6.28 4.26
CA GLN A 25 -2.53 -6.73 5.16
C GLN A 25 -3.92 -6.47 4.57
N VAL A 26 -4.20 -5.24 4.12
CA VAL A 26 -5.52 -4.89 3.59
C VAL A 26 -5.83 -5.70 2.34
N LEU A 27 -4.88 -5.88 1.42
CA LEU A 27 -5.05 -6.70 0.21
C LEU A 27 -5.12 -8.21 0.51
N ASN A 28 -4.61 -8.66 1.66
CA ASN A 28 -4.72 -10.04 2.10
C ASN A 28 -6.04 -10.35 2.83
N LEU A 29 -6.74 -9.34 3.34
CA LEU A 29 -8.08 -9.52 3.90
C LEU A 29 -9.07 -9.81 2.76
N GLU A 30 -9.79 -10.93 2.87
CA GLU A 30 -10.90 -11.26 1.98
C GLU A 30 -11.94 -10.13 2.03
N GLY A 31 -11.99 -9.29 0.99
CA GLY A 31 -12.88 -8.13 0.92
C GLY A 31 -12.21 -6.78 0.64
N ALA A 32 -10.88 -6.72 0.47
CA ALA A 32 -10.18 -5.50 0.04
C ALA A 32 -10.80 -4.85 -1.22
N ASN A 33 -11.22 -5.70 -2.17
CA ASN A 33 -11.89 -5.33 -3.42
C ASN A 33 -13.39 -5.04 -3.25
N SER A 34 -13.95 -5.33 -2.08
CA SER A 34 -15.33 -5.01 -1.72
C SER A 34 -15.43 -3.57 -1.21
N LEU A 35 -14.41 -3.08 -0.51
CA LEU A 35 -14.36 -1.71 0.02
C LEU A 35 -13.91 -0.68 -1.04
N PHE A 36 -12.94 -1.03 -1.88
CA PHE A 36 -12.44 -0.15 -2.95
C PHE A 36 -12.17 -0.95 -4.23
N SER A 37 -12.34 -0.30 -5.39
CA SER A 37 -12.03 -0.93 -6.67
C SER A 37 -10.55 -1.28 -6.81
N LYS A 38 -10.24 -2.37 -7.53
CA LYS A 38 -8.86 -2.79 -7.88
C LYS A 38 -8.01 -1.64 -8.45
N THR A 39 -8.60 -0.77 -9.25
CA THR A 39 -7.92 0.40 -9.84
C THR A 39 -7.42 1.40 -8.80
N TYR A 40 -8.15 1.58 -7.69
CA TYR A 40 -7.73 2.43 -6.59
C TYR A 40 -6.48 1.86 -5.90
N TRP A 41 -6.50 0.56 -5.57
CA TRP A 41 -5.36 -0.13 -4.98
C TRP A 41 -4.14 -0.11 -5.88
N ARG A 42 -4.32 -0.37 -7.18
CA ARG A 42 -3.25 -0.28 -8.17
C ARG A 42 -2.60 1.10 -8.17
N ASN A 43 -3.40 2.17 -8.19
CA ASN A 43 -2.86 3.54 -8.18
C ASN A 43 -2.06 3.81 -6.90
N ARG A 44 -2.52 3.37 -5.73
CA ARG A 44 -1.77 3.52 -4.46
C ARG A 44 -0.41 2.83 -4.51
N VAL A 45 -0.35 1.60 -5.04
CA VAL A 45 0.90 0.84 -5.17
C VAL A 45 1.84 1.49 -6.19
N VAL A 46 1.32 1.99 -7.32
CA VAL A 46 2.10 2.74 -8.33
C VAL A 46 2.65 4.05 -7.77
N GLN A 47 1.86 4.78 -6.96
CA GLN A 47 2.35 5.97 -6.27
C GLN A 47 3.47 5.63 -5.29
N ALA A 48 3.33 4.56 -4.52
CA ALA A 48 4.39 4.10 -3.62
C ALA A 48 5.66 3.74 -4.41
N LEU A 49 5.54 3.03 -5.54
CA LEU A 49 6.66 2.72 -6.45
C LEU A 49 7.35 3.96 -7.04
N SER A 50 6.63 5.07 -7.15
CA SER A 50 7.20 6.33 -7.65
C SER A 50 8.03 7.08 -6.60
N THR A 51 8.12 6.55 -5.37
CA THR A 51 8.91 7.16 -4.29
C THR A 51 10.40 7.03 -4.58
N PRO A 52 11.15 8.14 -4.71
CA PRO A 52 12.59 8.08 -4.90
C PRO A 52 13.29 7.52 -3.65
N GLY A 53 14.31 6.69 -3.84
CA GLY A 53 15.06 6.09 -2.72
C GLY A 53 14.48 4.77 -2.18
N LEU A 54 13.55 4.13 -2.91
CA LEU A 54 13.06 2.80 -2.59
C LEU A 54 14.19 1.76 -2.51
N ALA A 55 14.23 1.01 -1.41
CA ALA A 55 15.09 -0.15 -1.30
C ALA A 55 14.60 -1.27 -2.26
N PRO A 56 15.51 -2.10 -2.80
CA PRO A 56 15.15 -3.21 -3.70
C PRO A 56 14.17 -4.21 -3.07
N SER A 57 14.25 -4.41 -1.75
CA SER A 57 13.30 -5.23 -0.99
C SER A 57 11.90 -4.64 -0.98
N GLN A 58 11.77 -3.32 -0.83
CA GLN A 58 10.48 -2.61 -0.86
C GLN A 58 9.89 -2.63 -2.27
N HIS A 59 10.71 -2.44 -3.30
CA HIS A 59 10.30 -2.56 -4.69
C HIS A 59 9.75 -3.96 -5.00
N THR A 60 10.42 -5.01 -4.54
CA THR A 60 9.97 -6.41 -4.72
C THR A 60 8.62 -6.66 -4.05
N ARG A 61 8.40 -6.15 -2.82
CA ARG A 61 7.12 -6.26 -2.12
C ARG A 61 6.00 -5.53 -2.87
N LEU A 62 6.23 -4.29 -3.29
CA LEU A 62 5.26 -3.51 -4.08
C LEU A 62 4.92 -4.20 -5.41
N GLN A 63 5.91 -4.79 -6.08
CA GLN A 63 5.68 -5.53 -7.33
C GLN A 63 4.79 -6.76 -7.10
N ARG A 64 5.00 -7.50 -6.00
CA ARG A 64 4.13 -8.63 -5.61
C ARG A 64 2.69 -8.17 -5.31
N LEU A 65 2.52 -7.00 -4.70
CA LEU A 65 1.19 -6.44 -4.45
C LEU A 65 0.45 -6.14 -5.75
N LEU A 66 1.14 -5.56 -6.75
CA LEU A 66 0.54 -5.34 -8.08
C LEU A 66 0.11 -6.65 -8.74
N ASP A 67 0.95 -7.67 -8.66
CA ASP A 67 0.69 -8.99 -9.23
C ASP A 67 -0.54 -9.65 -8.57
N ARG A 68 -0.67 -9.53 -7.25
CA ARG A 68 -1.85 -10.01 -6.51
C ARG A 68 -3.13 -9.25 -6.88
N ILE A 69 -3.08 -7.93 -7.02
CA ILE A 69 -4.24 -7.13 -7.45
C ILE A 69 -4.68 -7.53 -8.86
N ALA A 70 -3.74 -7.88 -9.74
CA ALA A 70 -4.02 -8.32 -11.11
C ALA A 70 -4.62 -9.74 -11.18
N GLN A 71 -4.29 -10.61 -10.21
CA GLN A 71 -4.78 -11.98 -10.12
C GLN A 71 -6.07 -12.14 -9.30
N SER A 72 -6.37 -11.21 -8.40
CA SER A 72 -7.63 -11.16 -7.65
C SER A 72 -8.80 -10.75 -8.54
#